data_AF-A0A7R9TPF9-F1
#
_entry.id   AF-A0A7R9TPF9-F1
#
_cell.length_a   1.000
_cell.length_b   1.000
_cell.length_c   1.000
_cell.angle_alpha   90.00
_cell.angle_beta   90.00
_cell.angle_gamma   90.00
#
_symmetry.space_group_name_H-M   'P 1'
#
loop_
_entity.id
_entity.type
_entity.pdbx_description
1 polymer ?
#
loop_
_entity_poly.entity_id
_entity_poly.type
_entity_poly.pdbx_seq_one_letter_code
_entity_poly.pdbx_strand_id
1 'polypeptide(L)'
;PWEGPQVAVPRNVLGGELECCCANVRGTGIGTGFYRDGFCSTGADDVGRHTVCIVATAEFLAFSASVGNPLHAPVKEYMFPGVAPGDRWCLCASRWAQAHAAGAAPPLILRATHEATLRHARLEDIMAFAVDSEEAKADVERLDAMREKLARSVDMSDE
;
A
#
# COMPACT_ATOMS: atom_id res chain seq x y z
N PRO A 1 1.16 12.81 2.76
CA PRO A 1 0.41 12.75 1.49
C PRO A 1 -1.02 13.31 1.67
N TRP A 2 -1.59 13.95 0.65
CA TRP A 2 -2.93 14.57 0.68
C TRP A 2 -3.78 14.03 -0.47
N GLU A 3 -5.02 13.62 -0.21
CA GLU A 3 -5.96 13.17 -1.26
C GLU A 3 -7.05 14.21 -1.54
N GLY A 4 -7.09 14.78 -2.76
CA GLY A 4 -8.28 15.48 -3.29
C GLY A 4 -8.78 16.74 -2.54
N PRO A 5 -10.00 17.23 -2.87
CA PRO A 5 -10.52 18.53 -2.40
C PRO A 5 -10.90 18.57 -0.91
N GLN A 6 -10.70 17.48 -0.17
CA GLN A 6 -10.88 17.40 1.26
C GLN A 6 -9.63 16.74 1.83
N VAL A 7 -8.89 17.50 2.64
CA VAL A 7 -7.61 17.19 3.29
C VAL A 7 -7.73 16.00 4.27
N ALA A 8 -8.13 14.84 3.77
CA ALA A 8 -8.12 13.61 4.56
C ALA A 8 -6.70 13.04 4.54
N VAL A 9 -6.17 12.75 5.73
CA VAL A 9 -4.92 12.02 5.86
C VAL A 9 -5.16 10.59 5.35
N PRO A 10 -4.40 10.11 4.35
CA PRO A 10 -4.56 8.76 3.83
C PRO A 10 -4.33 7.73 4.94
N ARG A 11 -5.17 6.70 4.96
CA ARG A 11 -5.06 5.63 5.96
C ARG A 11 -4.58 4.33 5.35
N ASN A 12 -3.87 3.56 6.16
CA ASN A 12 -3.50 2.20 5.81
C ASN A 12 -4.67 1.23 6.06
N VAL A 13 -4.52 -0.02 5.58
CA VAL A 13 -5.55 -1.07 5.73
C VAL A 13 -5.88 -1.47 7.17
N LEU A 14 -5.11 -1.02 8.14
CA LEU A 14 -5.32 -1.23 9.58
C LEU A 14 -6.08 -0.06 10.23
N GLY A 15 -6.36 1.00 9.47
CA GLY A 15 -7.01 2.22 9.93
C GLY A 15 -6.07 3.23 10.61
N GLY A 16 -4.76 2.99 10.60
CA GLY A 16 -3.73 3.95 11.00
C GLY A 16 -3.31 4.90 9.87
N GLU A 17 -2.37 5.80 10.15
CA GLU A 17 -1.78 6.66 9.12
C GLU A 17 -1.02 5.85 8.06
N LEU A 18 -1.08 6.29 6.80
CA LEU A 18 -0.36 5.65 5.70
C LEU A 18 1.15 5.94 5.79
N GLU A 19 1.95 4.89 5.98
CA GLU A 19 3.41 4.99 5.98
C GLU A 19 4.00 5.11 4.56
N CYS A 20 5.24 5.61 4.50
CA CYS A 20 6.00 5.68 3.26
C CYS A 20 6.33 4.27 2.76
N CYS A 21 5.99 3.98 1.50
CA CYS A 21 6.35 2.73 0.84
C CYS A 21 7.81 2.77 0.37
N CYS A 22 8.17 3.77 -0.46
CA CYS A 22 9.53 4.00 -0.92
C CYS A 22 9.72 5.38 -1.54
N ALA A 23 10.44 6.28 -0.87
CA ALA A 23 10.71 7.64 -1.37
C ALA A 23 11.86 7.71 -2.39
N ASN A 24 12.69 6.66 -2.48
CA ASN A 24 13.83 6.62 -3.39
C ASN A 24 14.06 5.18 -3.87
N VAL A 25 13.31 4.79 -4.90
CA VAL A 25 13.34 3.45 -5.46
C VAL A 25 14.74 3.15 -5.97
N ARG A 26 15.43 2.26 -5.28
CA ARG A 26 16.76 1.75 -5.63
C ARG A 26 17.79 2.85 -5.89
N GLY A 27 17.71 3.97 -5.16
CA GLY A 27 18.68 5.07 -5.28
C GLY A 27 18.51 5.96 -6.52
N THR A 28 17.39 5.84 -7.25
CA THR A 28 17.14 6.58 -8.50
C THR A 28 16.73 8.05 -8.30
N GLY A 29 16.43 8.45 -7.07
CA GLY A 29 15.82 9.75 -6.76
C GLY A 29 14.32 9.82 -7.05
N ILE A 30 13.69 8.70 -7.41
CA ILE A 30 12.27 8.61 -7.76
C ILE A 30 11.50 7.90 -6.65
N GLY A 31 10.45 8.52 -6.13
CA GLY A 31 9.51 7.88 -5.21
C GLY A 31 8.53 6.95 -5.93
N THR A 32 8.07 5.91 -5.26
CA THR A 32 6.94 5.11 -5.74
C THR A 32 5.61 5.86 -5.56
N GLY A 33 4.48 5.20 -5.81
CA GLY A 33 3.15 5.80 -5.72
C GLY A 33 2.74 6.48 -7.02
N PHE A 34 1.43 6.62 -7.24
CA PHE A 34 0.89 7.28 -8.44
C PHE A 34 1.44 8.72 -8.57
N TYR A 35 1.49 9.46 -7.46
CA TYR A 35 2.00 10.82 -7.39
C TYR A 35 3.52 10.94 -7.27
N ARG A 36 4.26 9.82 -7.23
CA ARG A 36 5.72 9.75 -7.04
C ARG A 36 6.22 10.40 -5.74
N ASP A 37 5.36 10.49 -4.73
CA ASP A 37 5.66 11.02 -3.39
C ASP A 37 6.20 9.97 -2.41
N GLY A 38 6.28 8.71 -2.85
CA GLY A 38 6.75 7.58 -2.06
C GLY A 38 5.66 6.84 -1.28
N PHE A 39 4.40 7.27 -1.36
CA PHE A 39 3.27 6.68 -0.65
C PHE A 39 2.30 6.03 -1.62
N CYS A 40 1.61 4.97 -1.17
CA CYS A 40 0.54 4.35 -1.96
C CYS A 40 -0.81 5.06 -1.79
N SER A 41 -0.76 6.40 -1.72
CA SER A 41 -1.95 7.25 -1.70
C SER A 41 -2.59 7.29 -3.08
N THR A 42 -3.89 7.57 -3.15
CA THR A 42 -4.66 7.54 -4.39
C THR A 42 -5.57 8.77 -4.49
N GLY A 43 -6.25 8.92 -5.62
CA GLY A 43 -7.18 10.02 -5.84
C GLY A 43 -8.08 9.77 -7.04
N ALA A 44 -8.80 10.80 -7.50
CA ALA A 44 -9.72 10.65 -8.63
C ALA A 44 -8.99 10.26 -9.94
N ASP A 45 -7.77 10.76 -10.13
CA ASP A 45 -6.97 10.53 -11.34
C ASP A 45 -6.31 9.15 -11.39
N ASP A 46 -6.13 8.50 -10.23
CA ASP A 46 -5.53 7.17 -10.13
C ASP A 46 -6.58 6.07 -10.35
N VAL A 47 -6.97 5.88 -11.61
CA VAL A 47 -7.91 4.83 -12.03
C VAL A 47 -7.38 3.43 -11.70
N GLY A 48 -6.05 3.25 -11.75
CA GLY A 48 -5.38 1.98 -11.46
C GLY A 48 -5.39 1.59 -9.99
N ARG A 49 -5.59 2.55 -9.08
CA ARG A 49 -5.55 2.37 -7.62
C ARG A 49 -4.23 1.77 -7.18
N HIS A 50 -3.14 2.53 -7.32
CA HIS A 50 -1.78 2.17 -6.89
C HIS A 50 -1.66 2.19 -5.36
N THR A 51 -2.44 1.34 -4.69
CA THR A 51 -2.70 1.40 -3.25
C THR A 51 -2.02 0.27 -2.48
N VAL A 52 -1.32 -0.66 -3.14
CA VAL A 52 -0.67 -1.82 -2.50
C VAL A 52 0.85 -1.64 -2.47
N CYS A 53 1.44 -1.48 -1.29
CA CYS A 53 2.91 -1.44 -1.16
C CYS A 53 3.46 -2.87 -1.17
N ILE A 54 3.90 -3.33 -2.33
CA ILE A 54 4.49 -4.67 -2.50
C ILE A 54 5.99 -4.66 -2.21
N VAL A 55 6.54 -5.82 -1.88
CA VAL A 55 7.97 -6.14 -2.01
C VAL A 55 8.10 -7.04 -3.23
N ALA A 56 8.68 -6.53 -4.31
CA ALA A 56 8.73 -7.25 -5.57
C ALA A 56 9.59 -8.51 -5.47
N THR A 57 9.12 -9.62 -6.04
CA THR A 57 9.88 -10.87 -6.18
C THR A 57 10.14 -11.16 -7.66
N ALA A 58 11.12 -12.00 -7.96
CA ALA A 58 11.41 -12.37 -9.35
C ALA A 58 10.21 -13.10 -10.00
N GLU A 59 9.55 -13.96 -9.23
CA GLU A 59 8.38 -14.74 -9.62
C GLU A 59 7.20 -13.82 -9.93
N PHE A 60 6.92 -12.85 -9.05
CA PHE A 60 5.86 -11.88 -9.27
C PHE A 60 6.14 -11.01 -10.50
N LEU A 61 7.38 -10.54 -10.69
CA LEU A 61 7.73 -9.70 -11.84
C LEU A 61 7.59 -10.46 -13.16
N ALA A 62 7.96 -11.75 -13.18
CA ALA A 62 7.75 -12.62 -14.32
C ALA A 62 6.27 -12.84 -14.62
N PHE A 63 5.46 -13.14 -13.59
CA PHE A 63 4.01 -13.24 -13.72
C PHE A 63 3.37 -11.93 -14.22
N SER A 64 3.71 -10.80 -13.60
CA SER A 64 3.18 -9.49 -13.95
C SER A 64 3.46 -9.16 -15.42
N ALA A 65 4.66 -9.48 -15.91
CA ALA A 65 5.00 -9.32 -17.32
C ALA A 65 4.17 -10.24 -18.23
N SER A 66 3.95 -11.50 -17.86
CA SER A 66 3.18 -12.46 -18.67
C SER A 66 1.70 -12.09 -18.80
N VAL A 67 1.14 -11.33 -17.84
CA VAL A 67 -0.22 -10.80 -17.87
C VAL A 67 -0.32 -9.33 -18.34
N GLY A 68 0.69 -8.86 -19.07
CA GLY A 68 0.68 -7.56 -19.74
C GLY A 68 0.95 -6.36 -18.83
N ASN A 69 1.69 -6.55 -17.73
CA ASN A 69 2.13 -5.50 -16.83
C ASN A 69 3.64 -5.62 -16.52
N PRO A 70 4.53 -5.36 -17.50
CA PRO A 70 5.97 -5.56 -17.35
C PRO A 70 6.60 -4.47 -16.46
N LEU A 71 6.54 -4.66 -15.14
CA LEU A 71 7.09 -3.70 -14.17
C LEU A 71 8.62 -3.61 -14.16
N HIS A 72 9.33 -4.57 -14.75
CA HIS A 72 10.79 -4.52 -14.85
C HIS A 72 11.28 -3.52 -15.92
N ALA A 73 10.41 -3.11 -16.85
CA ALA A 73 10.78 -2.26 -17.98
C ALA A 73 10.66 -0.76 -17.59
N PRO A 74 11.75 0.02 -17.62
CA PRO A 74 11.70 1.45 -17.29
C PRO A 74 10.95 2.24 -18.37
N VAL A 75 10.23 3.29 -17.94
CA VAL A 75 9.53 4.24 -18.83
C VAL A 75 9.82 5.66 -18.36
N LYS A 76 10.65 6.38 -19.12
CA LYS A 76 11.17 7.70 -18.72
C LYS A 76 10.08 8.76 -18.64
N GLU A 77 9.14 8.72 -19.57
CA GLU A 77 8.02 9.65 -19.70
C GLU A 77 7.11 9.63 -18.47
N TYR A 78 7.09 8.52 -17.73
CA TYR A 78 6.29 8.33 -16.52
C TYR A 78 7.12 8.37 -15.23
N MET A 79 8.38 8.81 -15.29
CA MET A 79 9.30 8.73 -14.14
C MET A 79 9.25 7.33 -13.52
N PHE A 80 9.32 6.29 -14.36
CA PHE A 80 9.27 4.90 -13.93
C PHE A 80 10.63 4.23 -14.13
N PRO A 81 11.38 3.94 -13.05
CA PRO A 81 12.74 3.41 -13.16
C PRO A 81 12.81 1.90 -13.47
N GLY A 82 11.66 1.23 -13.57
CA GLY A 82 11.56 -0.23 -13.53
C GLY A 82 11.79 -0.77 -12.11
N VAL A 83 11.10 -1.86 -11.81
CA VAL A 83 11.11 -2.55 -10.51
C VAL A 83 11.98 -3.80 -10.60
N ALA A 84 12.87 -3.97 -9.63
CA ALA A 84 13.70 -5.16 -9.47
C ALA A 84 13.25 -5.97 -8.24
N PRO A 85 13.63 -7.26 -8.14
CA PRO A 85 13.40 -8.04 -6.92
C PRO A 85 13.97 -7.35 -5.67
N GLY A 86 13.19 -7.31 -4.60
CA GLY A 86 13.48 -6.60 -3.35
C GLY A 86 13.00 -5.15 -3.31
N ASP A 87 12.70 -4.53 -4.45
CA ASP A 87 12.19 -3.16 -4.47
C ASP A 87 10.78 -3.09 -3.87
N ARG A 88 10.52 -2.01 -3.12
CA ARG A 88 9.17 -1.67 -2.70
C ARG A 88 8.49 -0.80 -3.75
N TRP A 89 7.26 -1.15 -4.12
CA TRP A 89 6.52 -0.43 -5.16
C TRP A 89 5.01 -0.40 -4.87
N CYS A 90 4.37 0.72 -5.15
CA CYS A 90 2.91 0.84 -5.11
C CYS A 90 2.30 0.24 -6.37
N LEU A 91 1.71 -0.94 -6.22
CA LEU A 91 1.04 -1.69 -7.27
C LEU A 91 -0.46 -1.38 -7.29
N CYS A 92 -1.06 -1.43 -8.49
CA CYS A 92 -2.51 -1.41 -8.67
C CYS A 92 -3.18 -2.53 -7.85
N ALA A 93 -4.19 -2.21 -7.03
CA ALA A 93 -4.88 -3.20 -6.19
C ALA A 93 -5.48 -4.36 -7.01
N SER A 94 -6.03 -4.07 -8.19
CA SER A 94 -6.55 -5.09 -9.11
C SER A 94 -5.46 -6.03 -9.63
N ARG A 95 -4.22 -5.54 -9.82
CA ARG A 95 -3.08 -6.36 -10.24
C ARG A 95 -2.55 -7.22 -9.11
N TRP A 96 -2.56 -6.74 -7.87
CA TRP A 96 -2.26 -7.58 -6.72
C TRP A 96 -3.29 -8.71 -6.57
N ALA A 97 -4.59 -8.38 -6.65
CA ALA A 97 -5.67 -9.37 -6.59
C ALA A 97 -5.59 -10.41 -7.72
N GLN A 98 -5.25 -9.97 -8.94
CA GLN A 98 -4.98 -10.87 -10.07
C GLN A 98 -3.83 -11.84 -9.77
N ALA A 99 -2.73 -11.34 -9.21
CA ALA A 99 -1.58 -12.17 -8.83
C ALA A 99 -1.93 -13.14 -7.69
N HIS A 100 -2.70 -12.69 -6.71
CA HIS A 100 -3.18 -13.53 -5.60
C HIS A 100 -4.03 -14.70 -6.11
N ALA A 101 -5.01 -14.42 -6.98
CA ALA A 101 -5.85 -15.46 -7.59
C ALA A 101 -5.05 -16.47 -8.44
N ALA A 102 -3.89 -16.06 -8.96
CA ALA A 102 -2.98 -16.91 -9.72
C ALA A 102 -1.89 -17.60 -8.87
N GLY A 103 -1.89 -17.43 -7.54
CA GLY A 103 -0.86 -17.97 -6.65
C GLY A 103 0.52 -17.34 -6.80
N ALA A 104 0.59 -16.13 -7.38
CA ALA A 104 1.82 -15.40 -7.70
C ALA A 104 1.88 -14.02 -7.02
N ALA A 105 1.07 -13.79 -5.98
CA ALA A 105 1.09 -12.52 -5.26
C ALA A 105 2.43 -12.27 -4.57
N PRO A 106 2.99 -11.05 -4.68
CA PRO A 106 4.18 -10.67 -3.95
C PRO A 106 3.82 -10.38 -2.48
N PRO A 107 4.79 -10.50 -1.56
CA PRO A 107 4.65 -9.99 -0.19
C PRO A 107 4.35 -8.49 -0.19
N LEU A 108 3.77 -7.98 0.90
CA LEU A 108 3.39 -6.57 1.03
C LEU A 108 3.66 -6.01 2.43
N ILE A 109 3.56 -4.69 2.53
CA ILE A 109 3.67 -3.91 3.77
C ILE A 109 2.28 -3.37 4.12
N LEU A 110 1.66 -3.85 5.20
CA LEU A 110 0.33 -3.45 5.63
C LEU A 110 0.28 -1.96 5.98
N ARG A 111 1.27 -1.46 6.73
CA ARG A 111 1.29 -0.05 7.17
C ARG A 111 1.45 0.97 6.04
N ALA A 112 2.00 0.53 4.91
CA ALA A 112 2.18 1.34 3.69
C ALA A 112 1.17 1.00 2.57
N THR A 113 0.20 0.11 2.85
CA THR A 113 -0.87 -0.27 1.91
C THR A 113 -2.14 0.49 2.28
N HIS A 114 -2.68 1.24 1.34
CA HIS A 114 -3.82 2.13 1.56
C HIS A 114 -5.15 1.38 1.70
N GLU A 115 -6.06 1.90 2.52
CA GLU A 115 -7.34 1.25 2.87
C GLU A 115 -8.22 0.93 1.65
N ALA A 116 -8.11 1.71 0.56
CA ALA A 116 -8.84 1.46 -0.68
C ALA A 116 -8.49 0.11 -1.34
N THR A 117 -7.38 -0.51 -0.97
CA THR A 117 -7.02 -1.88 -1.36
C THR A 117 -8.09 -2.89 -0.96
N LEU A 118 -8.78 -2.65 0.17
CA LEU A 118 -9.81 -3.55 0.70
C LEU A 118 -11.06 -3.68 -0.22
N ARG A 119 -11.18 -2.82 -1.24
CA ARG A 119 -12.20 -2.97 -2.29
C ARG A 119 -11.87 -4.08 -3.29
N HIS A 120 -10.63 -4.58 -3.30
CA HIS A 120 -10.13 -5.55 -4.28
C HIS A 120 -9.60 -6.84 -3.64
N ALA A 121 -9.14 -6.79 -2.39
CA ALA A 121 -8.62 -7.93 -1.66
C ALA A 121 -9.13 -7.90 -0.21
N ARG A 122 -9.40 -9.07 0.38
CA ARG A 122 -9.83 -9.14 1.78
C ARG A 122 -8.64 -8.86 2.70
N LEU A 123 -8.90 -8.27 3.86
CA LEU A 123 -7.86 -8.01 4.87
C LEU A 123 -7.11 -9.31 5.24
N GLU A 124 -7.84 -10.40 5.43
CA GLU A 124 -7.29 -11.74 5.72
C GLU A 124 -6.28 -12.19 4.66
N ASP A 125 -6.60 -11.99 3.37
CA ASP A 125 -5.75 -12.40 2.26
C ASP A 125 -4.45 -11.57 2.26
N ILE A 126 -4.54 -10.25 2.40
CA ILE A 126 -3.35 -9.39 2.40
C ILE A 126 -2.49 -9.57 3.66
N MET A 127 -3.10 -9.88 4.82
CA MET A 127 -2.37 -10.17 6.05
C MET A 127 -1.51 -11.44 5.94
N ALA A 128 -1.96 -12.44 5.18
CA ALA A 128 -1.19 -13.66 4.96
C ALA A 128 0.10 -13.44 4.14
N PHE A 129 0.19 -12.32 3.41
CA PHE A 129 1.35 -11.93 2.60
C PHE A 129 2.16 -10.78 3.23
N ALA A 130 1.77 -10.32 4.42
CA ALA A 130 2.40 -9.21 5.09
C ALA A 130 3.78 -9.59 5.64
N VAL A 131 4.80 -8.77 5.37
CA VAL A 131 6.13 -8.93 5.99
C VAL A 131 6.32 -8.09 7.25
N ASP A 132 5.35 -7.22 7.55
CA ASP A 132 5.28 -6.34 8.74
C ASP A 132 4.14 -6.75 9.70
N SER A 133 3.75 -8.04 9.70
CA SER A 133 2.56 -8.51 10.42
C SER A 133 2.63 -8.31 11.93
N GLU A 134 3.80 -8.44 12.54
CA GLU A 134 3.96 -8.31 13.99
C GLU A 134 3.89 -6.85 14.42
N GLU A 135 4.55 -5.95 13.69
CA GLU A 135 4.44 -4.52 13.94
C GLU A 135 3.04 -3.99 13.65
N ALA A 136 2.40 -4.49 12.59
CA ALA A 136 1.01 -4.17 12.27
C ALA A 136 0.04 -4.55 13.40
N LYS A 137 0.21 -5.73 14.01
CA LYS A 137 -0.61 -6.14 15.17
C LYS A 137 -0.42 -5.20 16.35
N ALA A 138 0.82 -4.83 16.67
CA ALA A 138 1.12 -3.89 17.73
C ALA A 138 0.48 -2.51 17.48
N ASP A 139 0.47 -2.05 16.22
CA ASP A 139 -0.21 -0.81 15.85
C ASP A 139 -1.73 -0.88 16.02
N VAL A 140 -2.36 -2.00 15.66
CA VAL A 140 -3.79 -2.21 15.88
C VAL A 140 -4.13 -2.17 17.37
N GLU A 141 -3.40 -2.91 18.20
CA GLU A 141 -3.59 -2.91 19.66
C GLU A 141 -3.45 -1.50 20.25
N ARG A 142 -2.45 -0.73 19.80
CA ARG A 142 -2.25 0.66 20.19
C ARG A 142 -3.43 1.55 19.78
N LEU A 143 -3.92 1.42 18.55
CA LEU A 143 -5.06 2.19 18.05
C LEU A 143 -6.34 1.88 18.82
N ASP A 144 -6.59 0.61 19.14
CA ASP A 144 -7.76 0.20 19.90
C ASP A 144 -7.70 0.70 21.35
N ALA A 145 -6.53 0.64 22.00
CA ALA A 145 -6.35 1.23 23.33
C ALA A 145 -6.59 2.76 23.33
N MET A 146 -6.17 3.47 22.27
CA MET A 146 -6.45 4.91 22.12
C MET A 146 -7.94 5.19 21.92
N ARG A 147 -8.63 4.37 21.10
CA ARG A 147 -10.08 4.48 20.87
C ARG A 147 -10.87 4.27 22.16
N GLU A 148 -10.51 3.24 22.93
CA GLU A 148 -11.16 2.96 24.21
C GLU A 148 -10.95 4.09 25.22
N LYS A 149 -9.74 4.62 25.31
CA LYS A 149 -9.45 5.78 26.17
C LYS A 149 -10.26 7.00 25.77
N LEU A 150 -10.37 7.28 24.46
CA LEU A 150 -11.17 8.39 23.95
C LEU A 150 -12.65 8.22 24.27
N ALA A 151 -13.20 7.01 24.06
CA ALA A 151 -14.60 6.72 24.35
C ALA A 151 -14.95 7.00 25.82
N ARG A 152 -14.07 6.61 26.76
CA ARG A 152 -14.25 6.93 28.19
C ARG A 152 -14.15 8.43 28.49
N SER A 153 -13.32 9.18 27.76
CA SER A 153 -13.19 10.63 27.95
C SER A 153 -14.38 11.42 27.42
N VAL A 154 -15.04 10.94 26.37
CA VAL A 154 -16.28 11.55 25.84
C VAL A 154 -17.44 11.31 26.82
N ASP A 155 -17.56 10.10 27.36
CA ASP A 155 -18.61 9.73 28.33
C ASP A 155 -18.53 10.57 29.62
N MET A 156 -17.33 10.93 30.07
CA MET A 156 -17.11 11.81 31.23
C MET A 156 -17.37 13.31 30.97
N SER A 157 -17.58 13.72 29.73
CA SER A 157 -17.85 15.13 29.38
C SER A 157 -19.33 15.46 29.19
N ASP A 158 -20.19 14.44 29.25
CA ASP A 158 -21.65 14.56 29.13
C ASP A 158 -22.39 14.49 30.49
N GLU A 159 -21.65 14.47 31.62
CA GLU A 159 -22.13 14.63 33.01
C GLU A 159 -21.74 16.00 33.61
#